data_AF-A0A8T4PYM6-F1
#
_entry.id   AF-A0A8T4PYM6-F1
#
_cell.length_a   1.000
_cell.length_b   1.000
_cell.length_c   1.000
_cell.angle_alpha   90.00
_cell.angle_beta   90.00
_cell.angle_gamma   90.00
#
_symmetry.space_group_name_H-M   'P 1'
#
loop_
_entity.id
_entity.type
_entity.pdbx_description
1 polymer ?
#
loop_
_entity_poly.entity_id
_entity_poly.type
_entity_poly.pdbx_seq_one_letter_code
_entity_poly.pdbx_strand_id
1 'polypeptide(L)' 'MEEKISYQCVGCGYNFRRNRFESVCPFCGKKGTVQKVRPMNAIVDEIE' A
#
# COMPACT_ATOMS: atom_id res chain seq x y z
N MET A 1 0.57 -1.40 -18.27
CA MET A 1 -0.14 -0.61 -17.24
C MET A 1 0.77 -0.53 -16.03
N GLU A 2 1.07 0.67 -15.51
CA GLU A 2 1.84 0.80 -14.27
C GLU A 2 0.96 0.37 -13.09
N GLU A 3 1.26 -0.77 -12.46
CA GLU A 3 0.56 -1.24 -11.27
C GLU A 3 0.86 -0.32 -10.08
N LYS A 4 -0.12 0.51 -9.72
CA LYS A 4 -0.05 1.36 -8.53
C LYS A 4 -0.30 0.50 -7.28
N ILE A 5 0.75 0.26 -6.50
CA ILE A 5 0.65 -0.46 -5.23
C ILE A 5 0.02 0.46 -4.18
N SER A 6 -0.93 -0.07 -3.42
CA SER A 6 -1.52 0.62 -2.27
C SER A 6 -0.67 0.38 -1.02
N TYR A 7 -0.45 1.44 -0.25
CA TYR A 7 0.29 1.43 1.00
C TYR A 7 -0.52 2.12 2.10
N GLN A 8 -0.29 1.69 3.34
CA GLN A 8 -0.89 2.27 4.53
C GLN A 8 0.18 2.51 5.59
N CYS A 9 0.16 3.70 6.20
CA CYS A 9 0.98 3.97 7.38
C CYS A 9 0.27 3.47 8.64
N VAL A 10 0.87 2.55 9.38
CA VAL A 10 0.33 2.09 10.68
C VAL A 10 0.56 3.08 11.82
N GLY A 11 1.42 4.07 11.63
CA GLY A 11 1.68 5.11 12.63
C GLY A 11 0.63 6.22 12.66
N CYS A 12 0.03 6.57 11.52
CA CYS A 12 -0.99 7.63 11.42
C CYS A 12 -2.29 7.19 10.71
N GLY A 13 -2.35 5.98 10.17
CA GLY A 13 -3.51 5.48 9.41
C GLY A 13 -3.62 5.97 7.97
N TYR A 14 -2.70 6.82 7.49
CA TYR A 14 -2.78 7.41 6.16
C TYR A 14 -2.57 6.38 5.04
N ASN A 15 -3.48 6.35 4.06
CA ASN A 15 -3.45 5.47 2.90
C ASN A 15 -2.99 6.23 1.65
N PHE A 16 -2.10 5.64 0.86
CA PHE A 16 -1.59 6.25 -0.37
C PHE A 16 -1.18 5.21 -1.41
N ARG A 17 -1.11 5.60 -2.68
CA ARG A 17 -0.74 4.72 -3.80
C ARG A 17 0.54 5.19 -4.46
N ARG A 18 1.50 4.29 -4.69
CA ARG A 18 2.78 4.58 -5.38
C ARG A 18 3.28 3.37 -6.15
N ASN A 19 4.15 3.62 -7.13
CA ASN A 19 4.77 2.57 -7.94
C ASN A 19 5.98 1.94 -7.22
N ARG A 20 6.63 2.66 -6.30
CA ARG A 20 7.79 2.19 -5.53
C ARG A 20 7.50 2.17 -4.03
N PHE A 21 8.03 1.18 -3.32
CA PHE A 21 7.97 1.12 -1.87
C PHE A 21 8.79 2.25 -1.25
N GLU A 22 8.21 2.94 -0.27
CA GLU A 22 8.89 3.93 0.55
C GLU A 22 8.65 3.59 2.02
N SER A 23 9.74 3.46 2.79
CA SER A 23 9.66 3.13 4.22
C SER A 23 9.18 4.30 5.07
N VAL A 24 9.05 5.50 4.49
CA VAL A 24 8.70 6.75 5.18
C VAL A 24 7.28 7.14 4.83
N CYS A 25 6.46 7.44 5.83
CA CYS A 25 5.12 7.95 5.57
C CYS A 25 5.21 9.41 5.08
N PRO A 26 4.61 9.76 3.92
CA PRO A 26 4.61 11.13 3.41
C PRO A 26 3.74 12.10 4.23
N PHE A 27 2.87 11.57 5.09
CA PHE A 27 1.98 12.37 5.93
C PHE A 27 2.58 12.67 7.31
N CYS A 28 3.08 11.65 8.02
CA CYS A 28 3.62 11.81 9.37
C CYS A 28 5.16 11.83 9.44
N GLY A 29 5.87 11.55 8.34
CA GLY A 29 7.33 11.51 8.28
C GLY A 29 8.01 10.35 9.00
N LYS A 30 7.24 9.44 9.65
CA LYS A 30 7.80 8.30 10.39
C LYS A 30 8.31 7.22 9.45
N LYS A 31 9.55 6.76 9.67
CA LYS A 31 10.15 5.64 8.95
C LYS A 31 9.73 4.29 9.56
N GLY A 32 9.69 3.25 8.75
CA GLY A 32 9.33 1.88 9.18
C GLY A 32 7.85 1.70 9.51
N THR A 33 6.99 2.66 9.17
CA THR A 33 5.55 2.61 9.50
C THR A 33 4.67 2.30 8.29
N VAL A 34 5.24 2.19 7.09
CA VAL A 34 4.49 1.98 5.84
C VAL A 34 4.41 0.49 5.53
N GLN A 35 3.20 -0.03 5.32
CA GLN A 35 2.92 -1.41 4.94
C GLN A 35 2.18 -1.47 3.61
N LYS A 36 2.43 -2.53 2.82
CA LYS A 36 1.76 -2.76 1.54
C LYS A 36 0.37 -3.35 1.79
N VAL A 37 -0.66 -2.69 1.25
CA VAL A 37 -2.04 -3.18 1.27
C VAL A 37 -2.33 -3.80 -0.09
N ARG A 38 -2.53 -5.11 -0.12
CA ARG A 38 -3.05 -5.78 -1.33
C ARG A 38 -4.56 -5.60 -1.32
N PRO A 39 -5.17 -5.08 -2.41
CA PRO A 39 -6.62 -5.05 -2.50
C PRO A 39 -7.15 -6.50 -2.47
N MET A 40 -8.23 -6.71 -1.73
CA MET A 40 -8.81 -8.03 -1.49
C MET A 40 -9.36 -8.69 -2.77
N ASN A 41 -9.53 -7.93 -3.85
CA ASN A 41 -10.07 -8.39 -5.14
C ASN A 41 -9.12 -9.25 -6.00
N ALA A 42 -7.98 -9.70 -5.50
CA ALA A 42 -7.06 -10.57 -6.26
C ALA A 42 -7.35 -12.08 -6.10
N ILE A 43 -8.52 -12.47 -5.59
CA ILE A 43 -8.87 -13.87 -5.26
C ILE A 43 -10.01 -14.41 -6.15
N VAL A 44 -10.50 -13.63 -7.14
CA VAL A 44 -11.64 -14.03 -7.99
C VAL A 44 -11.21 -14.32 -9.42
N ASP A 45 -10.38 -15.35 -9.63
CA ASP A 45 -10.13 -15.88 -10.99
C ASP A 45 -9.61 -17.33 -10.97
N GLU A 46 -10.23 -18.25 -10.22
CA GLU A 46 -9.92 -19.71 -10.34
C GLU A 46 -11.17 -20.59 -10.15
N ILE A 47 -12.32 -20.19 -10.69
CA ILE A 47 -13.50 -21.08 -10.81
C ILE A 47 -14.11 -20.92 -12.21
N GLU A 48 -13.52 -21.57 -13.20
CA GLU A 48 -14.19 -22.01 -14.44
C GLU A 48 -13.81 -23.46 -14.72
#